data_AF-A0A9Q0GEF5-F1
#
_entry.id   AF-A0A9Q0GEF5-F1
#
_cell.length_a   1.000
_cell.length_b   1.000
_cell.length_c   1.000
_cell.angle_alpha   90.00
_cell.angle_beta   90.00
_cell.angle_gamma   90.00
#
_symmetry.space_group_name_H-M   'P 1'
#
loop_
_entity.id
_entity.type
_entity.pdbx_description
1 polymer ?
#
loop_
_entity_poly.entity_id
_entity_poly.type
_entity_poly.pdbx_seq_one_letter_code
_entity_poly.pdbx_strand_id
1 'polypeptide(L)'
;MVTSSAPNHDRASALKKFDDTKAGVKGLLDAGVTEVRTIFHRPAQDTEDFSVVTDPAKFTFPVIDLQGVHEGSVQRKEIVEKIRDASETWGFFEVINHGIPLSVLEEMKDGVRRFHEQDPELKKEFYTRDLKRNVVYLSNFDLYSAPATNWRDTIPFLMASDPPKPEEIPATSRDIVMDYSEDVMRLGYLLLELLSEALGLSPNYLKDIDCAKGLLILGHYYPACPQPELTLGTSKHADSDFLTVLLQDHIGGLQVLHQNQWIDIPRSPGALVVNIGDLLLASSILLCFL
;
A
#
# COMPACT_ATOMS: atom_id res chain seq x y z
N MET A 1 -27.18 41.30 3.94
CA MET A 1 -25.98 40.81 3.21
C MET A 1 -25.37 39.71 4.06
N VAL A 2 -25.73 38.46 3.79
CA VAL A 2 -25.10 37.31 4.43
C VAL A 2 -23.85 37.00 3.61
N THR A 3 -22.69 37.25 4.19
CA THR A 3 -21.40 36.90 3.61
C THR A 3 -21.32 35.38 3.48
N SER A 4 -21.36 34.87 2.25
CA SER A 4 -20.98 33.49 1.96
C SER A 4 -19.49 33.35 2.29
N SER A 5 -19.15 32.78 3.45
CA SER A 5 -17.80 32.27 3.66
C SER A 5 -17.54 31.19 2.62
N ALA A 6 -16.49 31.38 1.80
CA ALA A 6 -16.17 30.47 0.70
C ALA A 6 -16.01 29.02 1.21
N PRO A 7 -16.57 28.00 0.51
CA PRO A 7 -16.50 26.60 0.92
C PRO A 7 -15.07 26.09 1.22
N ASN A 8 -14.06 26.71 0.59
CA ASN A 8 -12.65 26.39 0.82
C ASN A 8 -12.10 26.82 2.20
N HIS A 9 -12.59 27.92 2.78
CA HIS A 9 -12.13 28.36 4.11
C HIS A 9 -12.66 27.44 5.22
N ASP A 10 -13.85 26.88 5.02
CA ASP A 10 -14.46 25.91 5.94
C ASP A 10 -13.70 24.57 5.93
N ARG A 11 -13.36 24.05 4.74
CA ARG A 11 -12.56 22.82 4.60
C ARG A 11 -11.18 22.94 5.26
N ALA A 12 -10.43 24.01 5.00
CA ALA A 12 -9.09 24.18 5.57
C ALA A 12 -9.11 24.19 7.12
N SER A 13 -10.10 24.87 7.71
CA SER A 13 -10.31 24.90 9.16
C SER A 13 -10.69 23.52 9.71
N ALA A 14 -11.56 22.79 9.01
CA ALA A 14 -11.97 21.43 9.41
C ALA A 14 -10.80 20.43 9.33
N LEU A 15 -9.98 20.50 8.28
CA LEU A 15 -8.75 19.68 8.15
C LEU A 15 -7.78 19.98 9.29
N LYS A 16 -7.53 21.26 9.56
CA LYS A 16 -6.65 21.65 10.66
C LYS A 16 -7.16 21.14 12.01
N LYS A 17 -8.45 21.28 12.30
CA LYS A 17 -9.06 20.76 13.55
C LYS A 17 -8.92 19.25 13.66
N PHE A 18 -9.10 18.51 12.56
CA PHE A 18 -8.90 17.06 12.51
C PHE A 18 -7.43 16.70 12.79
N ASP A 19 -6.51 17.36 12.09
CA ASP A 19 -5.06 17.14 12.21
C ASP A 19 -4.51 17.48 13.60
N ASP A 20 -5.00 18.58 14.20
CA ASP A 20 -4.64 19.04 15.54
C ASP A 20 -5.01 18.00 16.63
N THR A 21 -5.98 17.11 16.38
CA THR A 21 -6.32 16.03 17.32
C THR A 21 -5.19 15.01 17.47
N LYS A 22 -4.41 14.81 16.40
CA LYS A 22 -3.37 13.78 16.29
C LYS A 22 -3.84 12.35 16.59
N ALA A 23 -5.15 12.13 16.59
CA ALA A 23 -5.79 10.86 16.94
C ALA A 23 -6.17 10.03 15.71
N GLY A 24 -6.13 10.67 14.53
CA GLY A 24 -6.48 10.09 13.25
C GLY A 24 -7.94 9.66 13.12
N VAL A 25 -8.21 8.89 12.07
CA VAL A 25 -9.54 8.35 11.76
C VAL A 25 -9.98 7.36 12.84
N LYS A 26 -9.05 6.54 13.37
CA LYS A 26 -9.34 5.64 14.50
C LYS A 26 -9.83 6.43 15.72
N GLY A 27 -9.21 7.56 16.03
CA GLY A 27 -9.66 8.44 17.11
C GLY A 27 -11.08 9.00 16.91
N LEU A 28 -11.51 9.21 15.67
CA LEU A 28 -12.90 9.58 15.38
C LEU A 28 -13.86 8.42 15.70
N LEU A 29 -13.52 7.20 15.28
CA LEU A 29 -14.31 6.01 15.57
C LEU A 29 -14.42 5.78 17.08
N ASP A 30 -13.31 5.88 17.82
CA ASP A 30 -13.28 5.72 19.28
C ASP A 30 -14.10 6.78 20.01
N ALA A 31 -14.27 7.98 19.42
CA ALA A 31 -15.15 9.02 19.91
C ALA A 31 -16.64 8.78 19.59
N GLY A 32 -16.99 7.67 18.93
CA GLY A 32 -18.37 7.27 18.66
C GLY A 32 -19.04 8.05 17.53
N VAL A 33 -18.27 8.50 16.51
CA VAL A 33 -18.87 9.18 15.36
C VAL A 33 -19.82 8.26 14.59
N THR A 34 -21.03 8.75 14.32
CA THR A 34 -22.04 8.03 13.52
C THR A 34 -22.17 8.58 12.10
N GLU A 35 -21.57 9.73 11.82
CA GLU A 35 -21.60 10.39 10.52
C GLU A 35 -20.19 10.74 10.05
N VAL A 36 -19.93 10.51 8.77
CA VAL A 36 -18.66 10.83 8.12
C VAL A 36 -18.65 12.33 7.82
N ARG A 37 -17.65 13.05 8.35
CA ARG A 37 -17.51 14.50 8.13
C ARG A 37 -17.27 14.78 6.64
N THR A 38 -17.73 15.94 6.18
CA THR A 38 -17.59 16.40 4.78
C THR A 38 -16.15 16.41 4.27
N ILE A 39 -15.14 16.49 5.15
CA ILE A 39 -13.74 16.43 4.72
C ILE A 39 -13.34 15.09 4.08
N PHE A 40 -14.07 14.02 4.41
CA PHE A 40 -13.87 12.66 3.91
C PHE A 40 -14.79 12.30 2.73
N HIS A 41 -15.73 13.19 2.37
CA HIS A 41 -16.67 12.92 1.29
C HIS A 41 -15.94 12.90 -0.04
N ARG A 42 -16.05 11.79 -0.76
CA ARG A 42 -15.44 11.66 -2.10
C ARG A 42 -16.02 12.69 -3.06
N PRO A 43 -15.23 13.27 -3.97
CA PRO A 43 -15.72 14.20 -4.99
C PRO A 43 -16.80 13.56 -5.87
N ALA A 44 -17.79 14.35 -6.29
CA ALA A 44 -18.87 13.89 -7.19
C ALA A 44 -18.38 13.46 -8.58
N GLN A 45 -17.12 13.71 -8.94
CA GLN A 45 -16.51 13.22 -10.19
C GLN A 45 -15.97 11.79 -10.04
N ASP A 46 -15.73 11.33 -8.80
CA ASP A 46 -15.35 9.95 -8.49
C ASP A 46 -16.57 9.04 -8.28
N THR A 47 -17.78 9.56 -8.53
CA THR A 47 -19.04 8.79 -8.53
C THR A 47 -19.42 8.29 -9.91
N GLU A 48 -18.53 8.30 -10.90
CA GLU A 48 -18.75 7.48 -12.08
C GLU A 48 -18.93 6.04 -11.59
N ASP A 49 -20.15 5.51 -11.74
CA ASP A 49 -20.56 4.17 -11.34
C ASP A 49 -19.81 3.14 -12.20
N PHE A 50 -18.53 2.96 -11.92
CA PHE A 50 -17.77 1.85 -12.45
C PHE A 50 -18.29 0.61 -11.73
N SER A 51 -19.12 -0.17 -12.42
CA SER A 51 -19.63 -1.44 -11.90
C SER A 51 -18.47 -2.28 -11.39
N VAL A 52 -18.42 -2.52 -10.09
CA VAL A 52 -17.47 -3.47 -9.50
C VAL A 52 -17.86 -4.86 -10.01
N VAL A 53 -16.95 -5.51 -10.72
CA VAL A 53 -17.17 -6.87 -11.19
C VAL A 53 -16.74 -7.81 -10.07
N THR A 54 -17.73 -8.38 -9.39
CA THR A 54 -17.50 -9.37 -8.32
C THR A 54 -17.53 -10.81 -8.83
N ASP A 55 -17.66 -11.02 -10.15
CA ASP A 55 -17.76 -12.36 -10.75
C ASP A 55 -16.37 -12.88 -11.12
N PRO A 56 -15.78 -13.80 -10.34
CA PRO A 56 -14.45 -14.35 -10.61
C PRO A 56 -14.42 -15.22 -11.88
N ALA A 57 -15.58 -15.58 -12.45
CA ALA A 57 -15.63 -16.30 -13.72
C ALA A 57 -15.28 -15.42 -14.94
N LYS A 58 -15.31 -14.09 -14.79
CA LYS A 58 -15.02 -13.15 -15.89
C LYS A 58 -13.54 -12.82 -16.05
N PHE A 59 -12.77 -12.87 -14.96
CA PHE A 59 -11.35 -12.52 -14.97
C PHE A 59 -10.57 -13.48 -14.07
N THR A 60 -9.45 -14.00 -14.58
CA THR A 60 -8.51 -14.79 -13.78
C THR A 60 -7.36 -13.88 -13.36
N PHE A 61 -7.33 -13.52 -12.07
CA PHE A 61 -6.22 -12.73 -11.53
C PHE A 61 -4.92 -13.58 -11.54
N PRO A 62 -3.78 -13.06 -12.01
CA PRO A 62 -2.57 -13.87 -12.13
C PRO A 62 -2.04 -14.27 -10.75
N VAL A 63 -1.74 -15.55 -10.58
CA VAL A 63 -1.09 -16.11 -9.39
C VAL A 63 0.20 -16.79 -9.83
N ILE A 64 1.33 -16.37 -9.23
CA ILE A 64 2.66 -16.82 -9.59
C ILE A 64 3.25 -17.61 -8.42
N ASP A 65 3.48 -18.89 -8.66
CA ASP A 65 4.14 -19.77 -7.71
C ASP A 65 5.67 -19.65 -7.85
N LEU A 66 6.34 -19.20 -6.77
CA LEU A 66 7.79 -19.06 -6.72
C LEU A 66 8.52 -20.33 -6.25
N GLN A 67 7.80 -21.44 -6.05
CA GLN A 67 8.41 -22.73 -5.72
C GLN A 67 9.41 -23.15 -6.81
N GLY A 68 10.62 -23.53 -6.38
CA GLY A 68 11.67 -24.01 -7.28
C GLY A 68 12.34 -22.91 -8.12
N VAL A 69 12.11 -21.62 -7.82
CA VAL A 69 12.74 -20.48 -8.53
C VAL A 69 14.28 -20.52 -8.53
N HIS A 70 14.88 -21.24 -7.57
CA HIS A 70 16.32 -21.45 -7.44
C HIS A 70 16.80 -22.86 -7.85
N GLU A 71 15.89 -23.78 -8.19
CA GLU A 71 16.20 -25.21 -8.33
C GLU A 71 16.52 -25.64 -9.78
N GLY A 72 16.18 -24.83 -10.79
CA GLY A 72 16.44 -25.17 -12.19
C GLY A 72 16.17 -24.05 -13.19
N SER A 73 16.86 -24.10 -14.34
CA SER A 73 16.72 -23.10 -15.40
C SER A 73 15.38 -23.17 -16.14
N VAL A 74 14.68 -24.30 -16.09
CA VAL A 74 13.36 -24.46 -16.73
C VAL A 74 12.28 -23.79 -15.89
N GLN A 75 12.19 -24.12 -14.60
CA GLN A 75 11.22 -23.55 -13.66
C GLN A 75 11.37 -22.02 -13.57
N ARG A 76 12.61 -21.53 -13.47
CA ARG A 76 12.87 -20.08 -13.46
C ARG A 76 12.35 -19.40 -14.73
N LYS A 77 12.58 -19.98 -15.92
CA LYS A 77 12.07 -19.42 -17.18
C LYS A 77 10.55 -19.38 -17.23
N GLU A 78 9.87 -20.43 -16.77
CA GLU A 78 8.41 -20.44 -16.69
C GLU A 78 7.87 -19.37 -15.74
N ILE A 79 8.53 -19.15 -14.60
CA ILE A 79 8.20 -18.08 -13.65
C ILE A 79 8.41 -16.71 -14.30
N VAL A 80 9.53 -16.51 -14.99
CA VAL A 80 9.84 -15.25 -15.69
C VAL A 80 8.79 -14.94 -16.76
N GLU A 81 8.36 -15.92 -17.55
CA GLU A 81 7.31 -15.69 -18.56
C GLU A 81 5.94 -15.38 -17.93
N LYS A 82 5.59 -16.01 -16.80
CA LYS A 82 4.36 -15.65 -16.06
C LYS A 82 4.43 -14.22 -15.50
N ILE A 83 5.59 -13.80 -14.99
CA ILE A 83 5.80 -12.44 -14.50
C ILE A 83 5.70 -11.44 -15.66
N ARG A 84 6.28 -11.75 -16.82
CA ARG A 84 6.14 -10.94 -18.04
C ARG A 84 4.67 -10.74 -18.38
N ASP A 85 3.94 -11.84 -18.59
CA ASP A 85 2.54 -11.82 -19.01
C ASP A 85 1.66 -11.05 -18.01
N ALA A 86 1.80 -11.31 -16.71
CA ALA A 86 1.05 -10.61 -15.67
C ALA A 86 1.39 -9.11 -15.60
N SER A 87 2.67 -8.75 -15.77
CA SER A 87 3.11 -7.35 -15.75
C SER A 87 2.57 -6.58 -16.95
N GLU A 88 2.56 -7.18 -18.14
CA GLU A 88 2.07 -6.54 -19.38
C GLU A 88 0.55 -6.43 -19.43
N THR A 89 -0.17 -7.44 -18.94
CA THR A 89 -1.63 -7.51 -19.07
C THR A 89 -2.36 -6.88 -17.88
N TRP A 90 -1.85 -7.08 -16.67
CA TRP A 90 -2.49 -6.61 -15.44
C TRP A 90 -1.72 -5.49 -14.74
N GLY A 91 -0.39 -5.51 -14.79
CA GLY A 91 0.45 -4.70 -13.90
C GLY A 91 0.37 -5.11 -12.42
N PHE A 92 -0.34 -6.22 -12.13
CA PHE A 92 -0.65 -6.75 -10.81
C PHE A 92 -0.65 -8.29 -10.84
N PHE A 93 -0.21 -8.94 -9.76
CA PHE A 93 -0.30 -10.40 -9.58
C PHE A 93 -0.13 -10.81 -8.11
N GLU A 94 -0.67 -11.97 -7.72
CA GLU A 94 -0.31 -12.60 -6.44
C GLU A 94 0.98 -13.42 -6.60
N VAL A 95 1.81 -13.45 -5.56
CA VAL A 95 2.89 -14.43 -5.42
C VAL A 95 2.61 -15.36 -4.24
N ILE A 96 2.88 -16.65 -4.42
CA ILE A 96 2.82 -17.70 -3.40
C ILE A 96 4.15 -18.45 -3.32
N ASN A 97 4.39 -19.18 -2.23
CA ASN A 97 5.65 -19.89 -1.98
C ASN A 97 6.88 -18.97 -2.08
N HIS A 98 6.71 -17.69 -1.70
CA HIS A 98 7.73 -16.64 -1.80
C HIS A 98 8.80 -16.69 -0.68
N GLY A 99 8.72 -17.67 0.23
CA GLY A 99 9.74 -17.95 1.24
C GLY A 99 9.63 -17.16 2.55
N ILE A 100 8.71 -16.19 2.66
CA ILE A 100 8.45 -15.48 3.92
C ILE A 100 7.55 -16.35 4.80
N PRO A 101 7.92 -16.65 6.06
CA PRO A 101 7.10 -17.50 6.92
C PRO A 101 5.72 -16.89 7.19
N LEU A 102 4.67 -17.71 7.17
CA LEU A 102 3.31 -17.25 7.46
C LEU A 102 3.20 -16.58 8.84
N SER A 103 3.96 -17.06 9.84
CA SER A 103 4.02 -16.45 11.16
C SER A 103 4.53 -15.00 11.14
N VAL A 104 5.49 -14.68 10.24
CA VAL A 104 5.99 -13.31 10.08
C VAL A 104 4.91 -12.43 9.45
N LEU A 105 4.19 -12.93 8.44
CA LEU A 105 3.08 -12.20 7.81
C LEU A 105 1.95 -11.90 8.80
N GLU A 106 1.51 -12.90 9.58
CA GLU A 106 0.45 -12.72 10.57
C GLU A 106 0.90 -11.77 11.70
N GLU A 107 2.10 -11.96 12.24
CA GLU A 107 2.62 -11.11 13.30
C GLU A 107 2.84 -9.66 12.83
N MET A 108 3.17 -9.44 11.55
CA MET A 108 3.32 -8.09 11.00
C MET A 108 1.97 -7.36 10.97
N LYS A 109 0.90 -8.06 10.53
CA LYS A 109 -0.47 -7.52 10.59
C LYS A 109 -0.89 -7.21 12.02
N ASP A 110 -0.62 -8.13 12.95
CA ASP A 110 -0.96 -7.96 14.36
C ASP A 110 -0.13 -6.86 15.02
N GLY A 111 1.13 -6.69 14.66
CA GLY A 111 2.00 -5.60 15.12
C GLY A 111 1.47 -4.23 14.72
N VAL A 112 1.10 -4.05 13.45
CA VAL A 112 0.47 -2.83 12.95
C VAL A 112 -0.87 -2.59 13.64
N ARG A 113 -1.72 -3.63 13.76
CA ARG A 113 -3.00 -3.54 14.47
C ARG A 113 -2.79 -3.10 15.93
N ARG A 114 -1.87 -3.74 16.66
CA ARG A 114 -1.56 -3.41 18.06
C ARG A 114 -1.17 -1.95 18.19
N PHE A 115 -0.32 -1.42 17.30
CA PHE A 115 0.03 0.01 17.29
C PHE A 115 -1.21 0.90 17.14
N HIS A 116 -2.07 0.66 16.15
CA HIS A 116 -3.25 1.50 15.89
C HIS A 116 -4.34 1.40 16.96
N GLU A 117 -4.43 0.26 17.65
CA GLU A 117 -5.38 0.01 18.75
C GLU A 117 -4.90 0.47 20.14
N GLN A 118 -3.68 1.01 20.25
CA GLN A 118 -3.20 1.55 21.53
C GLN A 118 -3.94 2.83 21.94
N ASP A 119 -3.73 3.22 23.20
CA ASP A 119 -4.09 4.53 23.71
C ASP A 119 -3.60 5.65 22.75
N PRO A 120 -4.49 6.56 22.32
CA PRO A 120 -4.12 7.67 21.46
C PRO A 120 -2.94 8.50 21.95
N GLU A 121 -2.74 8.65 23.26
CA GLU A 121 -1.61 9.41 23.81
C GLU A 121 -0.25 8.78 23.47
N LEU A 122 -0.16 7.44 23.41
CA LEU A 122 1.06 6.74 23.00
C LEU A 122 1.34 6.92 21.51
N LYS A 123 0.29 6.88 20.68
CA LYS A 123 0.41 7.08 19.22
C LYS A 123 0.82 8.52 18.87
N LYS A 124 0.43 9.51 19.67
CA LYS A 124 0.75 10.93 19.47
C LYS A 124 2.25 11.23 19.47
N GLU A 125 3.07 10.41 20.13
CA GLU A 125 4.53 10.54 20.12
C GLU A 125 5.13 10.37 18.71
N PHE A 126 4.47 9.56 17.89
CA PHE A 126 4.84 9.31 16.50
C PHE A 126 4.12 10.27 15.54
N TYR A 127 3.09 10.99 16.00
CA TYR A 127 2.29 11.84 15.13
C TYR A 127 3.06 13.07 14.64
N THR A 128 3.32 13.13 13.34
CA THR A 128 3.94 14.29 12.71
C THR A 128 3.61 14.39 11.23
N ARG A 129 3.74 15.61 10.68
CA ARG A 129 3.77 15.85 9.23
C ARG A 129 5.16 16.13 8.69
N ASP A 130 6.19 16.05 9.54
CA ASP A 130 7.59 16.10 9.11
C ASP A 130 8.02 14.73 8.57
N LEU A 131 7.97 14.59 7.26
CA LEU A 131 8.30 13.36 6.53
C LEU A 131 9.80 13.09 6.44
N LYS A 132 10.65 13.90 7.09
CA LYS A 132 12.09 13.61 7.20
C LYS A 132 12.41 12.57 8.27
N ARG A 133 11.46 12.23 9.14
CA ARG A 133 11.61 11.18 10.14
C ARG A 133 11.42 9.81 9.50
N ASN A 134 12.21 8.84 9.95
CA ASN A 134 12.17 7.47 9.44
C ASN A 134 10.91 6.71 9.89
N VAL A 135 10.33 7.07 11.04
CA VAL A 135 9.07 6.52 11.53
C VAL A 135 8.12 7.66 11.88
N VAL A 136 6.94 7.63 11.26
CA VAL A 136 5.91 8.66 11.39
C VAL A 136 4.55 8.00 11.56
N TYR A 137 3.67 8.58 12.37
CA TYR A 137 2.24 8.27 12.35
C TYR A 137 1.48 9.47 11.80
N LEU A 138 0.56 9.25 10.87
CA LEU A 138 -0.25 10.34 10.31
C LEU A 138 -1.53 9.81 9.67
N SER A 139 -2.51 10.70 9.53
CA SER A 139 -3.68 10.46 8.68
C SER A 139 -3.52 11.25 7.38
N ASN A 140 -3.39 10.52 6.27
CA ASN A 140 -3.19 11.05 4.91
C ASN A 140 -1.96 11.97 4.76
N PHE A 141 -0.95 11.53 4.00
CA PHE A 141 0.28 12.31 3.80
C PHE A 141 0.00 13.60 3.02
N ASP A 142 -1.00 13.57 2.17
CA ASP A 142 -1.50 14.62 1.29
C ASP A 142 -2.73 15.38 1.85
N LEU A 143 -3.00 15.29 3.16
CA LEU A 143 -4.23 15.81 3.79
C LEU A 143 -4.65 17.22 3.32
N TYR A 144 -3.68 18.12 3.14
CA TYR A 144 -3.91 19.52 2.80
C TYR A 144 -3.96 19.81 1.30
N SER A 145 -3.54 18.87 0.45
CA SER A 145 -3.57 19.01 -1.01
C SER A 145 -4.65 18.16 -1.67
N ALA A 146 -5.06 17.06 -1.02
CA ALA A 146 -6.06 16.14 -1.56
C ALA A 146 -7.47 16.73 -1.58
N PRO A 147 -8.26 16.45 -2.64
CA PRO A 147 -9.63 16.96 -2.76
C PRO A 147 -10.55 16.39 -1.67
N ALA A 148 -10.29 15.15 -1.22
CA ALA A 148 -10.96 14.50 -0.10
C ALA A 148 -9.94 13.76 0.77
N THR A 149 -10.24 13.60 2.05
CA THR A 149 -9.44 12.83 2.99
C THR A 149 -9.86 11.36 2.94
N ASN A 150 -8.91 10.43 2.87
CA ASN A 150 -9.24 9.01 2.93
C ASN A 150 -9.52 8.55 4.38
N TRP A 151 -10.44 7.59 4.54
CA TRP A 151 -10.79 6.97 5.81
C TRP A 151 -9.73 5.94 6.25
N ARG A 152 -8.52 6.44 6.52
CA ARG A 152 -7.34 5.63 6.83
C ARG A 152 -6.33 6.38 7.69
N ASP A 153 -5.68 5.62 8.57
CA ASP A 153 -4.46 6.03 9.27
C ASP A 153 -3.26 5.21 8.78
N THR A 154 -2.06 5.80 8.84
CA THR A 154 -0.84 5.13 8.36
C THR A 154 0.32 5.36 9.32
N ILE A 155 1.11 4.31 9.55
CA ILE A 155 2.45 4.42 10.12
C ILE A 155 3.51 4.00 9.09
N PRO A 156 4.19 4.95 8.42
CA PRO A 156 5.32 4.62 7.56
C PRO A 156 6.59 4.27 8.36
N PHE A 157 7.34 3.29 7.86
CA PHE A 157 8.67 2.91 8.32
C PHE A 157 9.65 2.94 7.13
N LEU A 158 10.62 3.85 7.15
CA LEU A 158 11.71 3.89 6.18
C LEU A 158 12.82 2.91 6.61
N MET A 159 12.85 1.72 6.03
CA MET A 159 13.65 0.59 6.49
C MET A 159 14.94 0.34 5.69
N ALA A 160 15.22 1.13 4.65
CA ALA A 160 16.48 1.03 3.91
C ALA A 160 17.03 2.41 3.52
N SER A 161 18.26 2.42 2.99
CA SER A 161 19.16 3.58 2.88
C SER A 161 19.68 4.12 4.21
N ASP A 162 18.82 4.38 5.18
CA ASP A 162 19.18 4.80 6.55
C ASP A 162 18.09 4.33 7.54
N PRO A 163 18.09 3.04 7.94
CA PRO A 163 17.03 2.50 8.78
C PRO A 163 17.01 3.14 10.18
N PRO A 164 15.82 3.28 10.81
CA PRO A 164 15.71 3.77 12.18
C PRO A 164 16.43 2.83 13.15
N LYS A 165 16.90 3.39 14.26
CA LYS A 165 17.31 2.57 15.39
C LYS A 165 16.09 1.84 15.97
N PRO A 166 16.27 0.66 16.58
CA PRO A 166 15.15 -0.11 17.14
C PRO A 166 14.27 0.72 18.08
N GLU A 167 14.87 1.55 18.95
CA GLU A 167 14.15 2.42 19.87
C GLU A 167 13.24 3.49 19.22
N GLU A 168 13.49 3.83 17.95
CA GLU A 168 12.68 4.77 17.18
C GLU A 168 11.41 4.11 16.58
N ILE A 169 11.35 2.78 16.58
CA ILE A 169 10.18 2.00 16.15
C ILE A 169 9.28 1.72 17.38
N PRO A 170 7.94 1.88 17.26
CA PRO A 170 7.01 1.56 18.33
C PRO A 170 7.22 0.15 18.89
N ALA A 171 7.26 0.04 20.22
CA ALA A 171 7.51 -1.23 20.89
C ALA A 171 6.50 -2.34 20.51
N THR A 172 5.29 -1.98 20.08
CA THR A 172 4.24 -2.93 19.66
C THR A 172 4.54 -3.68 18.39
N SER A 173 5.40 -3.13 17.52
CA SER A 173 5.68 -3.66 16.20
C SER A 173 7.18 -3.70 15.87
N ARG A 174 8.06 -3.26 16.78
CA ARG A 174 9.50 -3.12 16.56
C ARG A 174 10.15 -4.36 15.96
N ASP A 175 10.13 -5.45 16.72
CA ASP A 175 10.89 -6.66 16.35
C ASP A 175 10.34 -7.23 15.04
N ILE A 176 9.02 -7.27 14.89
CA ILE A 176 8.40 -7.81 13.68
C ILE A 176 8.58 -6.93 12.45
N VAL A 177 8.58 -5.60 12.58
CA VAL A 177 8.87 -4.69 11.46
C VAL A 177 10.29 -4.90 10.98
N MET A 178 11.25 -5.14 11.89
CA MET A 178 12.63 -5.45 11.52
C MET A 178 12.72 -6.79 10.79
N ASP A 179 12.18 -7.87 11.37
CA ASP A 179 12.18 -9.20 10.75
C ASP A 179 11.49 -9.19 9.37
N TYR A 180 10.29 -8.61 9.29
CA TYR A 180 9.54 -8.48 8.04
C TYR A 180 10.28 -7.63 7.01
N SER A 181 10.99 -6.58 7.42
CA SER A 181 11.77 -5.74 6.50
C SER A 181 12.90 -6.51 5.84
N GLU A 182 13.59 -7.40 6.55
CA GLU A 182 14.64 -8.24 5.98
C GLU A 182 14.06 -9.24 4.97
N ASP A 183 12.96 -9.90 5.34
CA ASP A 183 12.26 -10.86 4.50
C ASP A 183 11.71 -10.25 3.21
N VAL A 184 11.01 -9.11 3.32
CA VAL A 184 10.43 -8.44 2.16
C VAL A 184 11.49 -7.80 1.27
N MET A 185 12.63 -7.37 1.84
CA MET A 185 13.76 -6.87 1.05
C MET A 185 14.38 -7.98 0.20
N ARG A 186 14.56 -9.18 0.78
CA ARG A 186 15.03 -10.36 0.03
C ARG A 186 14.08 -10.72 -1.10
N LEU A 187 12.77 -10.71 -0.83
CA LEU A 187 11.75 -10.94 -1.84
C LEU A 187 11.78 -9.85 -2.93
N GLY A 188 11.89 -8.58 -2.55
CA GLY A 188 12.00 -7.46 -3.49
C GLY A 188 13.19 -7.60 -4.45
N TYR A 189 14.36 -8.01 -3.95
CA TYR A 189 15.50 -8.31 -4.81
C TYR A 189 15.21 -9.44 -5.80
N LEU A 190 14.63 -10.54 -5.34
CA LEU A 190 14.25 -11.66 -6.22
C LEU A 190 13.25 -11.23 -7.30
N LEU A 191 12.23 -10.47 -6.93
CA LEU A 191 11.22 -9.98 -7.88
C LEU A 191 11.84 -9.06 -8.94
N LEU A 192 12.74 -8.15 -8.54
CA LEU A 192 13.47 -7.29 -9.47
C LEU A 192 14.41 -8.07 -10.39
N GLU A 193 15.00 -9.17 -9.91
CA GLU A 193 15.78 -10.05 -10.77
C GLU A 193 14.92 -10.72 -11.85
N LEU A 194 13.78 -11.27 -11.44
CA LEU A 194 12.84 -11.91 -12.35
C LEU A 194 12.24 -10.92 -13.35
N LEU A 195 11.93 -9.69 -12.91
CA LEU A 195 11.49 -8.61 -13.79
C LEU A 195 12.59 -8.18 -14.77
N SER A 196 13.85 -8.14 -14.35
CA SER A 196 14.97 -7.84 -15.25
C SER A 196 15.07 -8.91 -16.36
N GLU A 197 14.95 -10.18 -16.01
CA GLU A 197 14.91 -11.27 -16.99
C GLU A 197 13.67 -11.22 -17.88
N ALA A 198 12.51 -10.85 -17.33
CA ALA A 198 11.29 -10.61 -18.10
C ALA A 198 11.48 -9.43 -19.07
N LEU A 199 12.36 -8.47 -18.79
CA LEU A 199 12.70 -7.41 -19.74
C LEU A 199 13.78 -7.83 -20.76
N GLY A 200 14.25 -9.08 -20.71
CA GLY A 200 15.34 -9.56 -21.55
C GLY A 200 16.73 -9.03 -21.15
N LEU A 201 16.85 -8.52 -19.92
CA LEU A 201 18.07 -7.92 -19.37
C LEU A 201 18.83 -8.93 -18.50
N SER A 202 20.03 -8.55 -18.05
CA SER A 202 20.74 -9.34 -17.04
C SER A 202 19.94 -9.36 -15.73
N PRO A 203 19.93 -10.48 -14.98
CA PRO A 203 19.14 -10.60 -13.75
C PRO A 203 19.38 -9.45 -12.76
N ASN A 204 20.60 -8.96 -12.62
CA ASN A 204 20.90 -7.88 -11.67
C ASN A 204 20.59 -6.46 -12.20
N TYR A 205 20.09 -6.29 -13.41
CA TYR A 205 20.02 -4.97 -14.06
C TYR A 205 19.24 -3.94 -13.23
N LEU A 206 18.00 -4.24 -12.83
CA LEU A 206 17.18 -3.30 -12.06
C LEU A 206 17.80 -2.99 -10.67
N LYS A 207 18.48 -3.98 -10.08
CA LYS A 207 19.22 -3.78 -8.83
C LYS A 207 20.42 -2.85 -9.02
N ASP A 208 21.16 -3.01 -10.11
CA ASP A 208 22.38 -2.25 -10.42
C ASP A 208 22.08 -0.78 -10.74
N ILE A 209 20.85 -0.46 -11.17
CA ILE A 209 20.38 0.93 -11.35
C ILE A 209 19.65 1.48 -10.11
N ASP A 210 19.91 0.91 -8.93
CA ASP A 210 19.41 1.36 -7.64
C ASP A 210 17.87 1.22 -7.43
N CYS A 211 17.13 0.43 -8.24
CA CYS A 211 15.68 0.25 -8.03
C CYS A 211 15.33 -0.34 -6.66
N ALA A 212 16.27 -1.04 -6.03
CA ALA A 212 16.12 -1.72 -4.75
C ALA A 212 16.81 -0.99 -3.59
N LYS A 213 17.08 0.31 -3.71
CA LYS A 213 17.85 1.07 -2.70
C LYS A 213 17.02 1.52 -1.51
N GLY A 214 15.73 1.75 -1.73
CA GLY A 214 14.78 2.17 -0.70
C GLY A 214 13.82 1.05 -0.32
N LEU A 215 13.37 1.07 0.93
CA LEU A 215 12.27 0.25 1.42
C LEU A 215 11.42 1.12 2.34
N LEU A 216 10.19 1.38 1.92
CA LEU A 216 9.19 2.08 2.71
C LEU A 216 8.06 1.10 3.00
N ILE A 217 7.84 0.81 4.28
CA ILE A 217 6.74 -0.05 4.72
C ILE A 217 5.61 0.84 5.22
N LEU A 218 4.40 0.67 4.67
CA LEU A 218 3.23 1.43 5.07
C LEU A 218 2.29 0.58 5.91
N GLY A 219 2.27 0.81 7.23
CA GLY A 219 1.33 0.19 8.14
C GLY A 219 -0.05 0.87 8.07
N HIS A 220 -0.82 0.56 7.04
CA HIS A 220 -2.17 1.09 6.85
C HIS A 220 -3.18 0.47 7.82
N TYR A 221 -4.08 1.29 8.34
CA TYR A 221 -5.21 0.86 9.15
C TYR A 221 -6.48 1.58 8.72
N TYR A 222 -7.51 0.79 8.44
CA TYR A 222 -8.80 1.22 7.90
C TYR A 222 -9.88 0.93 8.95
N PRO A 223 -10.20 1.88 9.85
CA PRO A 223 -11.22 1.69 10.87
C PRO A 223 -12.60 1.46 10.22
N ALA A 224 -13.51 0.79 10.92
CA ALA A 224 -14.90 0.67 10.47
C ALA A 224 -15.49 2.06 10.16
N CYS A 225 -16.14 2.19 9.01
CA CYS A 225 -16.74 3.44 8.55
C CYS A 225 -18.27 3.37 8.72
N PRO A 226 -18.91 4.37 9.36
CA PRO A 226 -20.37 4.35 9.54
C PRO A 226 -21.14 4.67 8.24
N GLN A 227 -20.50 5.30 7.25
CA GLN A 227 -21.09 5.65 5.95
C GLN A 227 -20.08 5.36 4.82
N PRO A 228 -19.76 4.07 4.56
CA PRO A 228 -18.72 3.67 3.62
C PRO A 228 -18.99 4.14 2.19
N GLU A 229 -20.23 4.39 1.81
CA GLU A 229 -20.63 4.90 0.49
C GLU A 229 -20.18 6.34 0.21
N LEU A 230 -19.84 7.10 1.26
CA LEU A 230 -19.44 8.50 1.17
C LEU A 230 -17.92 8.71 1.09
N THR A 231 -17.11 7.70 1.41
CA THR A 231 -15.66 7.86 1.53
C THR A 231 -14.91 6.65 0.95
N LEU A 232 -13.58 6.72 0.92
CA LEU A 232 -12.71 5.64 0.44
C LEU A 232 -11.59 5.41 1.46
N GLY A 233 -11.15 4.15 1.59
CA GLY A 233 -9.95 3.82 2.37
C GLY A 233 -8.69 4.39 1.72
N THR A 234 -8.63 4.34 0.38
CA THR A 234 -7.60 4.96 -0.44
C THR A 234 -8.24 5.43 -1.74
N SER A 235 -7.94 6.66 -2.17
CA SER A 235 -8.42 7.22 -3.43
C SER A 235 -7.74 6.54 -4.63
N LYS A 236 -8.34 6.63 -5.82
CA LYS A 236 -7.75 6.13 -7.06
C LYS A 236 -6.36 6.74 -7.28
N HIS A 237 -5.35 5.91 -7.51
CA HIS A 237 -3.98 6.31 -7.80
C HIS A 237 -3.24 5.20 -8.55
N ALA A 238 -2.04 5.54 -9.04
CA ALA A 238 -0.99 4.60 -9.40
C ALA A 238 0.18 4.82 -8.43
N ASP A 239 0.93 3.76 -8.12
CA ASP A 239 2.08 3.87 -7.23
C ASP A 239 3.25 4.52 -7.96
N SER A 240 3.89 5.50 -7.30
CA SER A 240 5.02 6.23 -7.89
C SER A 240 6.38 5.57 -7.64
N ASP A 241 6.40 4.28 -7.30
CA ASP A 241 7.62 3.52 -6.99
C ASP A 241 8.03 2.62 -8.17
N PHE A 242 8.95 1.68 -7.96
CA PHE A 242 9.29 0.65 -8.95
C PHE A 242 8.41 -0.59 -8.81
N LEU A 243 8.16 -1.00 -7.58
CA LEU A 243 7.50 -2.25 -7.24
C LEU A 243 6.93 -2.15 -5.84
N THR A 244 5.63 -2.41 -5.70
CA THR A 244 4.97 -2.58 -4.39
C THR A 244 4.73 -4.05 -4.10
N VAL A 245 4.93 -4.44 -2.84
CA VAL A 245 4.57 -5.75 -2.29
C VAL A 245 3.59 -5.55 -1.15
N LEU A 246 2.35 -5.97 -1.36
CA LEU A 246 1.22 -5.72 -0.48
C LEU A 246 0.80 -6.99 0.26
N LEU A 247 0.79 -6.90 1.58
CA LEU A 247 0.21 -7.88 2.49
C LEU A 247 -1.19 -7.43 2.91
N GLN A 248 -2.22 -8.20 2.54
CA GLN A 248 -3.60 -7.93 2.90
C GLN A 248 -4.04 -8.70 4.16
N ASP A 249 -5.06 -8.17 4.84
CA ASP A 249 -5.76 -8.91 5.88
C ASP A 249 -6.87 -9.81 5.28
N HIS A 250 -7.63 -10.48 6.16
CA HIS A 250 -8.72 -11.36 5.73
C HIS A 250 -9.98 -10.60 5.27
N ILE A 251 -10.10 -9.30 5.56
CA ILE A 251 -11.26 -8.48 5.18
C ILE A 251 -11.15 -8.02 3.73
N GLY A 252 -9.96 -7.66 3.27
CA GLY A 252 -9.70 -7.23 1.90
C GLY A 252 -10.07 -5.78 1.64
N GLY A 253 -10.64 -5.51 0.46
CA GLY A 253 -11.01 -4.16 0.02
C GLY A 253 -10.06 -3.54 -1.00
N LEU A 254 -9.02 -4.28 -1.44
CA LEU A 254 -8.25 -3.88 -2.61
C LEU A 254 -9.07 -4.08 -3.87
N GLN A 255 -9.15 -3.02 -4.66
CA GLN A 255 -9.72 -3.04 -6.00
C GLN A 255 -8.67 -2.54 -7.00
N VAL A 256 -8.57 -3.21 -8.14
CA VAL A 256 -7.69 -2.83 -9.24
C VAL A 256 -8.53 -2.48 -10.45
N LEU A 257 -8.17 -1.38 -11.12
CA LEU A 257 -8.80 -0.96 -12.36
C LEU A 257 -8.18 -1.73 -13.53
N HIS A 258 -8.91 -2.70 -14.08
CA HIS A 258 -8.48 -3.50 -15.24
C HIS A 258 -9.56 -3.45 -16.32
N GLN A 259 -9.17 -3.17 -17.57
CA GLN A 259 -10.09 -3.02 -18.71
C GLN A 259 -11.27 -2.08 -18.43
N ASN A 260 -10.99 -0.96 -17.76
CA ASN A 260 -11.98 0.06 -17.37
C ASN A 260 -13.07 -0.45 -16.39
N GLN A 261 -12.77 -1.52 -15.65
CA GLN A 261 -13.62 -2.08 -14.59
C GLN A 261 -12.82 -2.22 -13.30
N TRP A 262 -13.43 -1.90 -12.16
CA TRP A 262 -12.83 -2.21 -10.87
C TRP A 262 -13.09 -3.67 -10.52
N ILE A 263 -12.02 -4.38 -10.21
CA ILE A 263 -12.02 -5.80 -9.89
C ILE A 263 -11.53 -5.96 -8.45
N ASP A 264 -12.31 -6.67 -7.62
CA ASP A 264 -11.88 -7.06 -6.28
C ASP A 264 -10.75 -8.09 -6.38
N ILE A 265 -9.64 -7.81 -5.71
CA ILE A 265 -8.50 -8.74 -5.72
C ILE A 265 -8.74 -9.89 -4.73
N PRO A 266 -8.47 -11.15 -5.14
CA PRO A 266 -8.54 -12.30 -4.24
C PRO A 266 -7.70 -12.12 -2.98
N ARG A 267 -8.07 -12.85 -1.93
CA ARG A 267 -7.37 -12.87 -0.65
C ARG A 267 -6.87 -14.27 -0.38
N SER A 268 -5.81 -14.66 -1.06
CA SER A 268 -5.22 -15.99 -0.87
C SER A 268 -4.42 -16.01 0.44
N PRO A 269 -4.70 -16.92 1.40
CA PRO A 269 -3.95 -16.99 2.65
C PRO A 269 -2.44 -17.15 2.42
N GLY A 270 -1.65 -16.23 2.97
CA GLY A 270 -0.20 -16.23 2.82
C GLY A 270 0.30 -15.81 1.43
N ALA A 271 -0.57 -15.29 0.54
CA ALA A 271 -0.13 -14.66 -0.69
C ALA A 271 0.19 -13.18 -0.48
N LEU A 272 1.05 -12.65 -1.34
CA LEU A 272 1.36 -11.22 -1.42
C LEU A 272 0.96 -10.71 -2.79
N VAL A 273 0.28 -9.55 -2.83
CA VAL A 273 -0.02 -8.89 -4.10
C VAL A 273 1.18 -8.04 -4.49
N VAL A 274 1.61 -8.16 -5.72
CA VAL A 274 2.71 -7.38 -6.31
C VAL A 274 2.14 -6.50 -7.40
N ASN A 275 2.57 -5.25 -7.46
CA ASN A 275 2.23 -4.36 -8.55
C ASN A 275 3.40 -3.50 -9.01
N ILE A 276 3.35 -3.17 -10.30
CA ILE A 276 4.37 -2.37 -10.97
C ILE A 276 4.06 -0.88 -10.78
N GLY A 277 5.05 -0.12 -10.31
CA GLY A 277 4.92 1.32 -10.13
C GLY A 277 5.38 2.14 -11.34
N ASP A 278 5.00 3.41 -11.36
CA ASP A 278 5.24 4.35 -12.45
C ASP A 278 6.74 4.55 -12.76
N LEU A 279 7.64 4.42 -11.78
CA LEU A 279 9.08 4.57 -12.05
C LEU A 279 9.63 3.42 -12.88
N LEU A 280 9.10 2.21 -12.71
CA LEU A 280 9.47 1.10 -13.59
C LEU A 280 8.92 1.34 -15.00
N LEU A 281 7.67 1.82 -15.11
CA LEU A 281 7.04 2.16 -16.39
C LEU A 281 7.74 3.30 -17.14
N ALA A 282 8.16 4.34 -16.41
CA ALA A 282 8.79 5.54 -16.96
C ALA A 282 10.30 5.40 -17.17
N SER A 283 10.93 4.37 -16.60
CA SER A 283 12.30 4.04 -16.92
C SER A 283 12.40 3.84 -18.44
N SER A 284 13.46 4.36 -19.07
CA SER A 284 13.70 4.29 -20.53
C SER A 284 13.78 2.86 -21.10
N ILE A 285 13.53 1.86 -20.25
CA ILE A 285 13.54 0.42 -20.51
C ILE A 285 12.28 0.02 -21.28
N LEU A 286 11.08 0.47 -20.90
CA LEU A 286 9.84 0.08 -21.57
C LEU A 286 9.63 0.77 -22.94
N LEU A 287 10.26 1.93 -23.16
CA LEU A 287 10.25 2.62 -24.47
C LEU A 287 11.05 1.90 -25.58
N CYS A 288 11.86 0.90 -25.24
CA CYS A 288 12.64 0.13 -26.21
C CYS A 288 12.12 -1.30 -26.45
N PHE A 289 11.17 -1.78 -25.64
CA PHE A 289 10.68 -3.16 -25.69
C PHE A 289 9.15 -3.29 -25.90
N LEU A 290 8.44 -2.17 -26.09
CA LEU A 290 7.09 -2.07 -26.68
C LEU A 290 7.18 -1.48 -28.09
#